data_AF-A0A7C8Z5K6-F1
#
_entry.id   AF-A0A7C8Z5K6-F1
#
_cell.length_a   1.000
_cell.length_b   1.000
_cell.length_c   1.000
_cell.angle_alpha   90.00
_cell.angle_beta   90.00
_cell.angle_gamma   90.00
#
_symmetry.space_group_name_H-M   'P 1'
#
loop_
_entity.id
_entity.type
_entity.pdbx_description
1 polymer ?
#
loop_
_entity_poly.entity_id
_entity_poly.type
_entity_poly.pdbx_seq_one_letter_code
_entity_poly.pdbx_strand_id
1 'polypeptide(L)'
;MKLGVDGAIPIPPDDAGKNEVIAALVANVQAMIKADRKITALKQLQGHIWKTGFQNGELEGMVFEDVPEALERWHATGRKVYIYSSGSRLAQRLSFGKTKFGDLRKYLCGFFDTMVGNKRETRSYVEISESVGVDHPSEVL
;
A
#
# COMPACT_ATOMS: atom_id res chain seq x y z
N MET A 1 8.56 -22.63 -22.74
CA MET A 1 8.62 -21.62 -21.65
C MET A 1 7.74 -20.43 -22.04
N LYS A 2 6.49 -20.36 -21.55
CA LYS A 2 5.55 -19.25 -21.82
C LYS A 2 5.06 -18.66 -20.49
N LEU A 3 5.87 -17.84 -19.83
CA LEU A 3 5.50 -17.08 -18.62
C LEU A 3 6.40 -15.83 -18.41
N GLY A 4 6.98 -15.28 -19.49
CA GLY A 4 7.72 -14.03 -19.42
C GLY A 4 6.78 -12.83 -19.27
N VAL A 5 7.18 -11.80 -18.53
CA VAL A 5 6.52 -10.50 -18.59
C VAL A 5 7.03 -9.78 -19.83
N ASP A 6 6.14 -9.27 -20.68
CA ASP A 6 6.54 -8.53 -21.87
C ASP A 6 7.40 -7.32 -21.50
N GLY A 7 8.59 -7.24 -22.10
CA GLY A 7 9.58 -6.20 -21.80
C GLY A 7 10.56 -6.55 -20.67
N ALA A 8 10.43 -7.72 -20.03
CA ALA A 8 11.46 -8.21 -19.13
C ALA A 8 12.70 -8.69 -19.91
N ILE A 9 13.88 -8.34 -19.41
CA ILE A 9 15.18 -8.72 -19.95
C ILE A 9 15.96 -9.59 -18.95
N PRO A 10 16.85 -10.49 -19.43
CA PRO A 10 17.70 -11.28 -18.54
C PRO A 10 18.55 -10.39 -17.63
N ILE A 11 18.69 -10.79 -16.36
CA ILE A 11 19.65 -10.16 -15.46
C ILE A 11 21.06 -10.61 -15.88
N PRO A 12 22.01 -9.68 -16.12
CA PRO A 12 23.39 -10.01 -16.41
C PRO A 12 24.03 -10.87 -15.30
N PRO A 13 25.07 -11.66 -15.62
CA PRO A 13 25.80 -12.44 -14.62
C PRO A 13 26.51 -11.54 -13.59
N ASP A 14 26.91 -12.12 -12.46
CA ASP A 14 27.46 -11.36 -11.31
C ASP A 14 28.79 -10.64 -11.59
N ASP A 15 29.52 -11.05 -12.64
CA ASP A 15 30.74 -10.41 -13.13
C ASP A 15 30.48 -9.22 -14.07
N ALA A 16 29.21 -8.97 -14.43
CA ALA A 16 28.81 -7.80 -15.19
C ALA A 16 28.95 -6.51 -14.38
N GLY A 17 29.09 -5.38 -15.08
CA GLY A 17 29.18 -4.07 -14.43
C GLY A 17 27.92 -3.73 -13.63
N LYS A 18 28.08 -3.17 -12.42
CA LYS A 18 26.97 -2.75 -11.54
C LYS A 18 25.87 -1.96 -12.27
N ASN A 19 26.26 -1.06 -13.18
CA ASN A 19 25.32 -0.24 -13.93
C ASN A 19 24.45 -1.05 -14.90
N GLU A 20 24.99 -2.12 -15.49
CA GLU A 20 24.26 -3.02 -16.39
C GLU A 20 23.22 -3.82 -15.62
N VAL A 21 23.60 -4.34 -14.45
CA VAL A 21 22.68 -5.05 -13.55
C VAL A 21 21.55 -4.12 -13.10
N ILE A 22 21.85 -2.87 -12.72
CA ILE A 22 20.83 -1.88 -12.35
C ILE A 22 19.90 -1.59 -13.54
N ALA A 23 20.43 -1.37 -14.74
CA ALA A 23 19.61 -1.10 -15.92
C ALA A 23 18.65 -2.26 -16.22
N ALA A 24 19.12 -3.50 -16.12
CA ALA A 24 18.30 -4.69 -16.29
C ALA A 24 17.20 -4.82 -15.22
N LEU A 25 17.54 -4.55 -13.96
CA LEU A 25 16.56 -4.53 -12.86
C LEU A 25 15.49 -3.45 -13.08
N VAL A 26 15.88 -2.24 -13.50
CA VAL A 26 14.93 -1.15 -13.77
C VAL A 26 13.96 -1.54 -14.89
N ALA A 27 14.45 -2.08 -16.00
CA ALA A 27 13.61 -2.55 -17.10
C ALA A 27 12.61 -3.61 -16.63
N ASN A 28 13.07 -4.58 -15.83
CA ASN A 28 12.21 -5.64 -15.28
C ASN A 28 11.15 -5.10 -14.31
N VAL A 29 11.53 -4.17 -13.43
CA VAL A 29 10.58 -3.52 -12.50
C VAL A 29 9.51 -2.75 -13.29
N GLN A 30 9.90 -1.98 -14.30
CA GLN A 30 8.96 -1.25 -15.16
C GLN A 30 8.01 -2.19 -15.92
N ALA A 31 8.54 -3.28 -16.48
CA ALA A 31 7.74 -4.29 -17.17
C ALA A 31 6.71 -4.94 -16.23
N MET A 32 7.12 -5.30 -15.01
CA MET A 32 6.22 -5.86 -14.00
C MET A 32 5.13 -4.88 -13.56
N ILE A 33 5.46 -3.59 -13.40
CA ILE A 33 4.49 -2.53 -13.11
C ILE A 33 3.49 -2.40 -14.26
N LYS A 34 3.97 -2.33 -15.51
CA LYS A 34 3.11 -2.21 -16.70
C LYS A 34 2.13 -3.39 -16.85
N ALA A 35 2.54 -4.58 -16.42
CA ALA A 35 1.72 -5.78 -16.44
C ALA A 35 0.83 -5.98 -15.19
N ASP A 36 0.70 -4.98 -14.30
CA ASP A 36 -0.03 -5.05 -13.02
C ASP A 36 0.34 -6.30 -12.18
N ARG A 37 1.62 -6.69 -12.19
CA ARG A 37 2.08 -7.88 -11.47
C ARG A 37 2.09 -7.61 -9.97
N LYS A 38 1.31 -8.39 -9.22
CA LYS A 38 1.16 -8.26 -7.76
C LYS A 38 2.08 -9.24 -7.03
N ILE A 39 3.40 -9.15 -7.26
CA ILE A 39 4.38 -10.01 -6.59
C ILE A 39 4.99 -9.35 -5.34
N THR A 40 5.34 -10.17 -4.34
CA THR A 40 5.86 -9.69 -3.05
C THR A 40 7.15 -8.87 -3.19
N ALA A 41 8.11 -9.33 -4.00
CA ALA A 41 9.39 -8.65 -4.17
C ALA A 41 9.23 -7.22 -4.74
N LEU A 42 8.36 -7.05 -5.75
CA LEU A 42 8.06 -5.74 -6.33
C LEU A 42 7.43 -4.81 -5.29
N LYS A 43 6.45 -5.31 -4.52
CA LYS A 43 5.79 -4.53 -3.46
C LYS A 43 6.77 -4.11 -2.36
N GLN A 44 7.72 -4.97 -2.00
CA GLN A 44 8.76 -4.64 -1.02
C GLN A 44 9.66 -3.51 -1.54
N LEU A 45 10.16 -3.62 -2.78
CA LEU A 45 10.97 -2.58 -3.40
C LEU A 45 10.23 -1.23 -3.45
N GLN A 46 8.98 -1.23 -3.92
CA GLN A 46 8.13 -0.04 -3.95
C GLN A 46 7.94 0.56 -2.55
N GLY A 47 7.73 -0.29 -1.53
CA GLY A 47 7.63 0.14 -0.14
C GLY A 47 8.88 0.83 0.38
N HIS A 48 10.08 0.33 0.03
CA HIS A 48 11.34 0.97 0.39
C HIS A 48 11.53 2.31 -0.32
N ILE A 49 11.23 2.40 -1.61
CA ILE A 49 11.32 3.65 -2.38
C ILE A 49 10.38 4.71 -1.79
N TRP A 50 9.12 4.34 -1.51
CA TRP A 50 8.17 5.25 -0.87
C TRP A 50 8.63 5.71 0.50
N LYS A 51 9.12 4.78 1.34
CA LYS A 51 9.64 5.13 2.67
C LYS A 51 10.71 6.22 2.56
N THR A 52 11.67 6.06 1.64
CA THR A 52 12.72 7.06 1.40
C THR A 52 12.11 8.40 0.95
N GLY A 53 11.23 8.41 -0.05
CA GLY A 53 10.62 9.67 -0.53
C GLY A 53 9.81 10.41 0.54
N PHE A 54 9.05 9.68 1.37
CA PHE A 54 8.33 10.27 2.50
C PHE A 54 9.28 10.79 3.59
N GLN A 55 10.35 10.04 3.91
CA GLN A 55 11.35 10.47 4.91
C GLN A 55 12.10 11.72 4.45
N ASN A 56 12.48 11.79 3.17
CA ASN A 56 13.16 12.93 2.58
C ASN A 56 12.25 14.15 2.35
N GLY A 57 10.93 13.97 2.37
CA GLY A 57 9.97 15.04 2.05
C GLY A 57 9.77 15.31 0.58
N GLU A 58 10.23 14.39 -0.28
CA GLU A 58 9.91 14.37 -1.71
C GLU A 58 8.47 13.94 -1.97
N LEU A 59 7.89 13.17 -1.04
CA LEU A 59 6.52 12.68 -1.09
C LEU A 59 5.69 13.20 0.09
N GLU A 60 4.45 13.55 -0.23
CA GLU A 60 3.40 13.90 0.72
C GLU A 60 2.14 13.09 0.41
N GLY A 61 1.46 12.66 1.45
CA GLY A 61 0.20 11.96 1.37
C GLY A 61 -0.95 12.91 1.08
N MET A 62 -1.66 12.64 0.00
CA MET A 62 -2.79 13.46 -0.44
C MET A 62 -4.09 12.91 0.13
N VAL A 63 -4.82 13.76 0.85
CA VAL A 63 -6.21 13.52 1.27
C VAL A 63 -7.05 14.75 0.92
N PHE A 64 -8.34 14.55 0.67
CA PHE A 64 -9.28 15.66 0.47
C PHE A 64 -9.45 16.47 1.76
N GLU A 65 -9.87 17.73 1.62
CA GLU A 65 -9.87 18.70 2.73
C GLU A 65 -10.90 18.39 3.82
N ASP A 66 -11.96 17.66 3.46
CA ASP A 66 -13.01 17.18 4.37
C ASP A 66 -12.58 15.95 5.19
N VAL A 67 -11.53 15.22 4.77
CA VAL A 67 -11.10 13.98 5.41
C VAL A 67 -10.59 14.18 6.84
N PRO A 68 -9.68 15.13 7.13
CA PRO A 68 -9.21 15.34 8.51
C PRO A 68 -10.34 15.68 9.47
N GLU A 69 -11.28 16.54 9.04
CA GLU A 69 -12.43 16.96 9.85
C GLU A 69 -13.36 15.78 10.14
N ALA A 70 -13.62 14.93 9.13
CA ALA A 70 -14.43 13.72 9.32
C ALA A 70 -13.76 12.73 10.28
N LEU A 71 -12.45 12.47 10.10
CA LEU A 71 -11.69 11.56 10.97
C LEU A 71 -11.68 12.04 12.42
N GLU A 72 -11.48 13.33 12.65
CA GLU A 72 -11.49 13.92 13.99
C GLU A 72 -12.87 13.79 14.65
N ARG A 73 -13.96 14.11 13.94
CA ARG A 73 -15.32 13.95 14.46
C ARG A 73 -15.65 12.49 14.80
N TRP A 74 -15.27 11.55 13.94
CA TRP A 74 -15.49 10.12 14.19
C TRP A 74 -14.69 9.64 15.40
N HIS A 75 -13.43 10.07 15.52
CA HIS A 75 -12.60 9.76 16.67
C HIS A 75 -13.20 10.33 17.98
N ALA A 76 -13.63 11.60 17.98
CA ALA A 76 -14.24 12.25 19.13
C ALA A 76 -15.57 11.62 19.57
N THR A 77 -16.29 10.97 18.64
CA THR A 77 -17.54 10.24 18.93
C THR A 77 -17.31 8.77 19.28
N GLY A 78 -16.04 8.34 19.44
CA GLY A 78 -15.68 6.97 19.81
C GLY A 78 -15.76 5.96 18.66
N ARG A 79 -15.96 6.40 17.42
CA ARG A 79 -15.97 5.50 16.25
C ARG A 79 -14.55 5.06 15.93
N LYS A 80 -14.36 3.75 15.73
CA LYS A 80 -13.10 3.19 15.25
C LYS A 80 -13.03 3.30 13.73
N VAL A 81 -11.95 3.84 13.21
CA VAL A 81 -11.74 4.02 11.77
C VAL A 81 -10.59 3.13 11.29
N TYR A 82 -10.82 2.37 10.24
CA TYR A 82 -9.83 1.48 9.62
C TYR A 82 -9.71 1.79 8.13
N ILE A 83 -8.54 1.54 7.54
CA ILE A 83 -8.32 1.68 6.09
C ILE A 83 -8.25 0.29 5.47
N TYR A 84 -8.90 0.09 4.32
CA TYR A 84 -8.73 -1.10 3.49
C TYR A 84 -8.38 -0.72 2.06
N SER A 85 -7.17 -1.08 1.61
CA SER A 85 -6.64 -0.70 0.28
C SER A 85 -5.79 -1.79 -0.36
N SER A 86 -5.65 -1.77 -1.68
CA SER A 86 -4.73 -2.67 -2.39
C SER A 86 -3.26 -2.32 -2.16
N GLY A 87 -2.97 -1.09 -1.75
CA GLY A 87 -1.63 -0.68 -1.32
C GLY A 87 -1.24 -1.39 -0.02
N SER A 88 0.05 -1.69 0.15
CA SER A 88 0.54 -2.36 1.36
C SER A 88 0.24 -1.55 2.63
N ARG A 89 0.10 -2.23 3.77
CA ARG A 89 -0.06 -1.53 5.07
C ARG A 89 1.02 -0.46 5.31
N LEU A 90 2.27 -0.72 4.89
CA LEU A 90 3.35 0.27 4.98
C LEU A 90 3.03 1.54 4.16
N ALA A 91 2.59 1.36 2.91
CA ALA A 91 2.24 2.48 2.05
C ALA A 91 1.10 3.32 2.65
N GLN A 92 0.05 2.67 3.14
CA GLN A 92 -1.07 3.34 3.78
C GLN A 92 -0.61 4.15 5.01
N ARG A 93 0.27 3.57 5.85
CA ARG A 93 0.85 4.27 7.01
C ARG A 93 1.72 5.47 6.62
N LEU A 94 2.42 5.41 5.48
CA LEU A 94 3.18 6.54 4.98
C LEU A 94 2.24 7.64 4.47
N SER A 95 1.23 7.27 3.67
CA SER A 95 0.25 8.21 3.10
C SER A 95 -0.54 8.96 4.17
N PHE A 96 -0.97 8.31 5.26
CA PHE A 96 -1.68 9.01 6.34
C PHE A 96 -0.74 9.61 7.39
N GLY A 97 0.54 9.24 7.39
CA GLY A 97 1.52 9.68 8.38
C GLY A 97 2.17 11.02 8.07
N LYS A 98 2.14 11.46 6.81
CA LYS A 98 2.73 12.72 6.36
C LYS A 98 1.82 13.34 5.30
N THR A 99 0.92 14.22 5.73
CA THR A 99 0.00 14.98 4.88
C THR A 99 0.16 16.48 5.13
N LYS A 100 -0.40 17.34 4.27
CA LYS A 100 -0.52 18.80 4.55
C LYS A 100 -1.25 19.13 5.86
N PHE A 101 -2.01 18.18 6.41
CA PHE A 101 -2.76 18.31 7.67
C PHE A 101 -2.03 17.68 8.86
N GLY A 102 -0.78 17.25 8.69
CA GLY A 102 0.01 16.54 9.69
C GLY A 102 -0.19 15.02 9.64
N ASP A 103 0.12 14.35 10.76
CA ASP A 103 -0.06 12.91 10.91
C ASP A 103 -1.51 12.58 11.30
N LEU A 104 -2.25 12.00 10.36
CA LEU A 104 -3.66 11.63 10.53
C LEU A 104 -3.82 10.22 11.13
N ARG A 105 -2.74 9.45 11.30
CA ARG A 105 -2.81 8.10 11.86
C ARG A 105 -3.31 8.07 13.30
N LYS A 106 -3.20 9.19 14.02
CA LYS A 106 -3.77 9.37 15.36
C LYS A 106 -5.28 9.10 15.41
N TYR A 107 -5.99 9.24 14.29
CA TYR A 107 -7.42 8.96 14.19
C TYR A 107 -7.74 7.55 13.67
N LEU A 108 -6.74 6.76 13.28
CA LEU A 108 -6.91 5.44 12.65
C LEU A 108 -6.56 4.32 13.62
N CYS A 109 -7.42 3.29 13.68
CA CYS A 109 -7.23 2.11 14.52
C CYS A 109 -6.44 1.00 13.82
N GLY A 110 -6.40 0.97 12.49
CA GLY A 110 -5.67 -0.07 11.76
C GLY A 110 -5.75 0.04 10.25
N PHE A 111 -5.01 -0.86 9.60
CA PHE A 111 -4.83 -0.91 8.15
C PHE A 111 -4.96 -2.35 7.67
N PHE A 112 -5.84 -2.58 6.70
CA PHE A 112 -6.01 -3.83 5.97
C PHE A 112 -5.49 -3.64 4.54
N ASP A 113 -4.85 -4.67 4.02
CA ASP A 113 -4.45 -4.73 2.62
C ASP A 113 -4.89 -6.06 2.00
N THR A 114 -4.49 -6.34 0.76
CA THR A 114 -4.90 -7.56 0.05
C THR A 114 -4.47 -8.87 0.73
N MET A 115 -3.68 -8.85 1.82
CA MET A 115 -3.42 -10.04 2.61
C MET A 115 -4.68 -10.57 3.32
N VAL A 116 -5.67 -9.71 3.60
CA VAL A 116 -6.98 -10.14 4.15
C VAL A 116 -7.90 -10.71 3.06
N GLY A 117 -7.55 -10.51 1.78
CA GLY A 117 -8.32 -10.93 0.61
C GLY A 117 -8.54 -9.81 -0.40
N ASN A 118 -9.16 -10.12 -1.54
CA ASN A 118 -9.46 -9.15 -2.58
C ASN A 118 -10.68 -8.27 -2.21
N LYS A 119 -10.65 -6.97 -2.53
CA LYS A 119 -11.73 -6.01 -2.22
C LYS A 119 -13.07 -6.34 -2.89
N ARG A 120 -13.09 -7.25 -3.86
CA ARG A 120 -14.31 -7.71 -4.54
C ARG A 120 -14.87 -9.03 -3.98
N GLU A 121 -14.17 -9.64 -3.03
CA GLU A 121 -14.55 -10.92 -2.45
C GLU A 121 -15.22 -10.69 -1.09
N THR A 122 -16.43 -11.23 -0.93
CA THR A 122 -17.19 -11.16 0.33
C THR A 122 -16.38 -11.65 1.52
N ARG A 123 -15.59 -12.71 1.33
CA ARG A 123 -14.73 -13.30 2.37
C ARG A 123 -13.80 -12.27 3.01
N SER A 124 -13.27 -11.31 2.24
CA SER A 124 -12.37 -10.28 2.76
C SER A 124 -13.06 -9.40 3.81
N TYR A 125 -14.33 -9.09 3.61
CA TYR A 125 -15.10 -8.26 4.53
C TYR A 125 -15.55 -9.04 5.76
N VAL A 126 -15.84 -10.34 5.62
CA VAL A 126 -16.09 -11.23 6.76
C VAL A 126 -14.85 -11.27 7.67
N GLU A 127 -13.68 -11.52 7.10
CA GLU A 127 -12.41 -11.56 7.84
C GLU A 127 -12.06 -10.21 8.49
N ILE A 128 -12.34 -9.08 7.81
CA ILE A 128 -12.17 -7.75 8.41
C ILE A 128 -13.11 -7.57 9.60
N SER A 129 -14.39 -7.90 9.48
CA SER A 129 -15.37 -7.79 10.56
C SER A 129 -14.98 -8.62 11.78
N GLU A 130 -14.56 -9.87 11.57
CA GLU A 130 -14.03 -10.73 12.63
C GLU A 130 -12.75 -10.13 13.25
N SER A 131 -11.83 -9.63 12.43
CA SER A 131 -10.56 -9.02 12.88
C SER A 131 -10.77 -7.78 13.74
N VAL A 132 -11.81 -6.97 13.47
CA VAL A 132 -12.13 -5.78 14.26
C VAL A 132 -13.04 -6.07 15.46
N GLY A 133 -13.53 -7.31 15.58
CA GLY A 133 -14.31 -7.80 16.71
C GLY A 133 -15.73 -7.26 16.77
N VAL A 134 -16.42 -7.17 15.63
CA VAL A 134 -17.87 -6.90 15.60
C VAL A 134 -18.67 -8.20 15.53
N ASP A 135 -19.84 -8.21 16.17
CA ASP A 135 -20.73 -9.38 16.19
C ASP A 135 -21.60 -9.44 14.94
N HIS A 136 -21.91 -8.29 14.35
CA HIS A 136 -22.77 -8.14 13.18
C HIS A 136 -22.17 -7.24 12.10
N PRO A 137 -22.20 -7.62 10.80
CA PRO A 137 -21.69 -6.79 9.70
C PRO A 137 -22.34 -5.39 9.62
N SER A 138 -23.55 -5.23 10.14
CA SER A 138 -24.26 -3.94 10.22
C SER A 138 -23.61 -2.93 11.17
N GLU A 139 -22.66 -3.35 11.99
CA GLU A 139 -21.86 -2.46 12.85
C GLU A 139 -20.72 -1.76 12.10
N VAL A 140 -20.45 -2.17 10.86
CA VAL A 140 -19.46 -1.56 9.97
C VAL A 140 -20.19 -0.78 8.87
N LEU A 141 -19.77 0.46 8.63
CA LEU A 141 -20.26 1.34 7.55
C LEU A 141 -19.23 1.44 6.43
#